data_AF-A0A2S3QHB3-F1
#
_entry.id   AF-A0A2S3QHB3-F1
#
_cell.length_a   1.000
_cell.length_b   1.000
_cell.length_c   1.000
_cell.angle_alpha   90.00
_cell.angle_beta   90.00
_cell.angle_gamma   90.00
#
_symmetry.space_group_name_H-M   'P 1'
#
loop_
_entity.id
_entity.type
_entity.pdbx_description
1 polymer ?
#
loop_
_entity_poly.entity_id
_entity_poly.type
_entity_poly.pdbx_seq_one_letter_code
_entity_poly.pdbx_strand_id
1 'polypeptide(L)'
;MIPKRPPTSFSQRHWRHALWVGLFVATGFGLFLSSWRRALGPWFPAVQTIHEWGGIIYALALLGWSARFYPWPAPVGRTQPAFTRWALFFLVLLCVSGVALFIGPSWTRSIATVVHGASAAGLVIWVLTHLLTHRPTPLSRATPSSRRRALHWILATVATAPFVIALPNLLMMLSGRIFQQGRTQGALPGFVPYTVIDGYPQFTPQTWRLWVDSPVKRTYRLDELQHMPPTSRRLNFECVTGWAVNGVQVEGIDLLHFLESVGWQPEHTPWVLFFSGDGVYTESLSAEQIHQYQPLLVYAMDGQPLAASQGYPLRLLVPGMYGYKSLKWLVRIAFSPHDQLGYWEQRGYPQNAYWGSYHGF
;
A
#
# COMPACT_ATOMS: atom_id res chain seq x y z
N MET A 1 -58.10 12.41 4.53
CA MET A 1 -56.64 12.37 4.79
C MET A 1 -56.17 10.94 4.62
N ILE A 2 -55.36 10.63 3.60
CA ILE A 2 -54.79 9.27 3.44
C ILE A 2 -53.63 9.15 4.42
N PRO A 3 -53.61 8.17 5.35
CA PRO A 3 -52.51 8.00 6.28
C PRO A 3 -51.25 7.63 5.51
N LYS A 4 -50.16 8.37 5.73
CA LYS A 4 -48.83 8.04 5.19
C LYS A 4 -48.45 6.67 5.75
N ARG A 5 -48.41 5.65 4.87
CA ARG A 5 -47.86 4.34 5.21
C ARG A 5 -46.45 4.52 5.79
N PRO A 6 -46.08 3.83 6.88
CA PRO A 6 -44.72 3.85 7.40
C PRO A 6 -43.75 3.41 6.30
N PRO A 7 -42.49 3.91 6.29
CA PRO A 7 -41.51 3.49 5.31
C PRO A 7 -41.44 1.96 5.32
N THR A 8 -41.68 1.34 4.17
CA THR A 8 -41.65 -0.11 4.03
C THR A 8 -40.31 -0.64 4.55
N SER A 9 -40.31 -1.82 5.17
CA SER A 9 -39.11 -2.50 5.68
C SER A 9 -37.97 -2.57 4.66
N PHE A 10 -38.28 -2.48 3.37
CA PHE A 10 -37.31 -2.37 2.28
C PHE A 10 -36.50 -1.08 2.32
N SER A 11 -37.14 0.09 2.44
CA SER A 11 -36.45 1.38 2.42
C SER A 11 -35.49 1.53 3.60
N GLN A 12 -35.90 1.12 4.80
CA GLN A 12 -35.02 1.14 5.98
C GLN A 12 -33.81 0.21 5.82
N ARG A 13 -34.01 -1.00 5.26
CA ARG A 13 -32.92 -1.95 5.03
C ARG A 13 -31.96 -1.50 3.92
N HIS A 14 -32.47 -0.89 2.85
CA HIS A 14 -31.66 -0.29 1.80
C HIS A 14 -30.73 0.82 2.34
N TRP A 15 -31.25 1.69 3.20
CA TRP A 15 -30.43 2.74 3.81
C TRP A 15 -29.33 2.19 4.74
N ARG A 16 -29.60 1.11 5.47
CA ARG A 16 -28.57 0.43 6.27
C ARG A 16 -27.46 -0.11 5.38
N HIS A 17 -27.79 -0.70 4.22
CA HIS A 17 -26.80 -1.15 3.24
C HIS A 17 -25.94 0.00 2.72
N ALA A 18 -26.58 1.10 2.32
CA ALA A 18 -25.88 2.27 1.80
C ALA A 18 -24.90 2.87 2.82
N LEU A 19 -25.25 2.86 4.12
CA LEU A 19 -24.36 3.30 5.18
C LEU A 19 -23.12 2.40 5.32
N TRP A 20 -23.30 1.08 5.31
CA TRP A 20 -22.18 0.14 5.37
C TRP A 20 -21.28 0.24 4.14
N VAL A 21 -21.86 0.27 2.94
CA VAL A 21 -21.09 0.45 1.70
C VAL A 21 -20.35 1.78 1.72
N GLY A 22 -21.01 2.87 2.13
CA GLY A 22 -20.37 4.18 2.27
C GLY A 22 -19.21 4.18 3.27
N LEU A 23 -19.38 3.53 4.42
CA LEU A 23 -18.32 3.37 5.42
C LEU A 23 -17.12 2.59 4.86
N PHE A 24 -17.35 1.47 4.17
CA PHE A 24 -16.27 0.67 3.59
C PHE A 24 -15.60 1.38 2.42
N VAL A 25 -16.34 2.10 1.59
CA VAL A 25 -15.75 2.95 0.55
C VAL A 25 -14.87 4.03 1.18
N ALA A 26 -15.37 4.75 2.19
CA ALA A 26 -14.61 5.82 2.84
C ALA A 26 -13.35 5.30 3.55
N THR A 27 -13.49 4.22 4.32
CA THR A 27 -12.35 3.61 5.02
C THR A 27 -11.37 2.99 4.04
N GLY A 28 -11.84 2.19 3.07
CA GLY A 28 -11.01 1.53 2.06
C GLY A 28 -10.24 2.52 1.18
N PHE A 29 -10.91 3.54 0.62
CA PHE A 29 -10.22 4.58 -0.16
C PHE A 29 -9.28 5.45 0.70
N GLY A 30 -9.64 5.69 1.95
CA GLY A 30 -8.76 6.34 2.93
C GLY A 30 -7.44 5.57 3.13
N LEU A 31 -7.45 4.24 3.06
CA LEU A 31 -6.23 3.44 3.15
C LEU A 31 -5.27 3.67 1.96
N PHE A 32 -5.77 4.05 0.77
CA PHE A 32 -4.94 4.29 -0.43
C PHE A 32 -4.30 5.69 -0.48
N LEU A 33 -4.87 6.68 0.20
CA LEU A 33 -4.40 8.07 0.17
C LEU A 33 -3.25 8.31 1.16
N SER A 34 -2.07 8.69 0.68
CA SER A 34 -0.91 8.99 1.53
C SER A 34 -1.15 10.16 2.49
N SER A 35 -1.95 11.15 2.10
CA SER A 35 -2.41 12.25 2.96
C SER A 35 -3.29 11.74 4.10
N TRP A 36 -4.18 10.79 3.81
CA TRP A 36 -5.08 10.20 4.80
C TRP A 36 -4.34 9.29 5.77
N ARG A 37 -3.41 8.45 5.27
CA ARG A 37 -2.54 7.63 6.13
C ARG A 37 -1.74 8.48 7.12
N ARG A 38 -1.14 9.58 6.64
CA ARG A 38 -0.47 10.55 7.51
C ARG A 38 -1.40 11.18 8.53
N ALA A 39 -2.60 11.60 8.12
CA ALA A 39 -3.56 12.23 9.01
C ALA A 39 -4.06 11.27 10.11
N LEU A 40 -4.22 9.99 9.79
CA LEU A 40 -4.59 8.96 10.77
C LEU A 40 -3.46 8.65 11.77
N GLY A 41 -2.20 8.72 11.33
CA GLY A 41 -1.03 8.49 12.17
C GLY A 41 -1.15 7.19 12.97
N PRO A 42 -1.14 7.24 14.32
CA PRO A 42 -1.22 6.05 15.17
C PRO A 42 -2.56 5.31 15.09
N TRP A 43 -3.62 5.94 14.58
CA TRP A 43 -4.94 5.31 14.42
C TRP A 43 -5.08 4.51 13.13
N PHE A 44 -4.10 4.58 12.22
CA PHE A 44 -4.15 3.87 10.95
C PHE A 44 -4.39 2.35 11.13
N PRO A 45 -3.69 1.63 12.02
CA PRO A 45 -3.93 0.20 12.23
C PRO A 45 -5.35 -0.10 12.71
N ALA A 46 -5.94 0.77 13.54
CA ALA A 46 -7.32 0.59 14.02
C ALA A 46 -8.33 0.77 12.88
N VAL A 47 -8.16 1.79 12.03
CA VAL A 47 -9.03 1.99 10.85
C VAL A 47 -8.91 0.83 9.86
N GLN A 48 -7.69 0.36 9.62
CA GLN A 48 -7.45 -0.83 8.79
C GLN A 48 -8.14 -2.07 9.38
N THR A 49 -7.95 -2.34 10.67
CA THR A 49 -8.61 -3.46 11.39
C THR A 49 -10.15 -3.38 11.26
N ILE A 50 -10.73 -2.18 11.42
CA ILE A 50 -12.18 -1.97 11.26
C ILE A 50 -12.62 -2.27 9.83
N HIS A 51 -11.84 -1.87 8.82
CA HIS A 51 -12.13 -2.13 7.42
C HIS A 51 -12.07 -3.64 7.11
N GLU A 52 -11.01 -4.33 7.54
CA GLU A 52 -10.79 -5.75 7.31
C GLU A 52 -11.87 -6.61 7.98
N TRP A 53 -12.00 -6.52 9.32
CA TRP A 53 -12.95 -7.33 10.08
C TRP A 53 -14.38 -6.91 9.79
N GLY A 54 -14.65 -5.62 9.64
CA GLY A 54 -15.95 -5.12 9.22
C GLY A 54 -16.35 -5.67 7.85
N GLY A 55 -15.41 -5.69 6.89
CA GLY A 55 -15.60 -6.25 5.56
C GLY A 55 -15.93 -7.74 5.59
N ILE A 56 -15.22 -8.52 6.40
CA ILE A 56 -15.50 -9.96 6.60
C ILE A 56 -16.88 -10.18 7.22
N ILE A 57 -17.22 -9.46 8.29
CA ILE A 57 -18.54 -9.56 8.94
C ILE A 57 -19.64 -9.21 7.94
N TYR A 58 -19.42 -8.16 7.15
CA TYR A 58 -20.34 -7.73 6.11
C TYR A 58 -20.48 -8.78 4.98
N ALA A 59 -19.38 -9.41 4.55
CA ALA A 59 -19.38 -10.51 3.59
C ALA A 59 -20.19 -11.72 4.10
N LEU A 60 -19.98 -12.11 5.35
CA LEU A 60 -20.74 -13.19 6.00
C LEU A 60 -22.23 -12.83 6.12
N ALA A 61 -22.55 -11.56 6.41
CA ALA A 61 -23.92 -11.08 6.44
C ALA A 61 -24.60 -11.13 5.05
N LEU A 62 -23.84 -10.87 3.97
CA LEU A 62 -24.30 -11.02 2.59
C LEU A 62 -24.54 -12.49 2.21
N LEU A 63 -23.67 -13.42 2.65
CA LEU A 63 -23.72 -14.84 2.26
C LEU A 63 -24.67 -15.71 3.11
N GLY A 64 -24.74 -15.49 4.43
CA GLY A 64 -25.43 -16.42 5.35
C GLY A 64 -26.63 -15.83 6.11
N TRP A 65 -26.74 -14.50 6.22
CA TRP A 65 -27.74 -13.83 7.08
C TRP A 65 -28.79 -13.01 6.31
N SER A 66 -28.89 -13.30 5.02
CA SER A 66 -29.43 -12.41 3.98
C SER A 66 -30.95 -12.27 3.94
N ALA A 67 -31.74 -13.01 4.72
CA ALA A 67 -33.20 -12.84 4.77
C ALA A 67 -33.68 -11.97 5.95
N ARG A 68 -32.91 -11.93 7.05
CA ARG A 68 -33.29 -11.23 8.29
C ARG A 68 -32.73 -9.81 8.35
N PHE A 69 -31.53 -9.60 7.82
CA PHE A 69 -30.87 -8.29 7.77
C PHE A 69 -31.02 -7.60 6.43
N TYR A 70 -31.09 -8.40 5.36
CA TYR A 70 -31.30 -7.94 4.00
C TYR A 70 -32.67 -8.42 3.50
N PRO A 71 -33.45 -7.60 2.79
CA PRO A 71 -34.47 -8.09 1.90
C PRO A 71 -33.78 -8.30 0.58
N TRP A 72 -33.19 -9.48 0.37
CA TRP A 72 -32.96 -9.85 -1.01
C TRP A 72 -34.32 -9.80 -1.72
N PRO A 73 -34.46 -9.15 -2.88
CA PRO A 73 -35.68 -9.35 -3.66
C PRO A 73 -35.88 -10.86 -3.84
N ALA A 74 -37.12 -11.32 -3.67
CA ALA A 74 -37.54 -12.71 -3.86
C ALA A 74 -36.85 -13.36 -5.09
N PRO A 75 -36.66 -14.70 -5.11
CA PRO A 75 -35.80 -15.41 -6.05
C PRO A 75 -35.86 -14.82 -7.45
N VAL A 76 -34.66 -14.52 -7.97
CA VAL A 76 -34.38 -13.75 -9.19
C VAL A 76 -35.38 -14.04 -10.30
N GLY A 77 -36.44 -13.24 -10.39
CA GLY A 77 -37.26 -13.16 -11.59
C GLY A 77 -36.41 -12.58 -12.72
N ARG A 78 -36.63 -13.05 -13.95
CA ARG A 78 -35.93 -12.63 -15.20
C ARG A 78 -35.87 -11.10 -15.42
N THR A 79 -36.63 -10.30 -14.66
CA THR A 79 -36.91 -8.88 -14.89
C THR A 79 -36.28 -7.91 -13.88
N GLN A 80 -35.38 -8.33 -12.98
CA GLN A 80 -34.52 -7.37 -12.27
C GLN A 80 -33.56 -6.71 -13.29
N PRO A 81 -33.49 -5.37 -13.36
CA PRO A 81 -32.64 -4.69 -14.33
C PRO A 81 -31.18 -5.11 -14.13
N ALA A 82 -30.44 -5.28 -15.24
CA ALA A 82 -29.03 -5.69 -15.24
C ALA A 82 -28.17 -4.87 -14.25
N PHE A 83 -28.61 -3.64 -13.96
CA PHE A 83 -28.04 -2.73 -12.99
C PHE A 83 -27.82 -3.34 -11.59
N THR A 84 -28.77 -4.06 -11.00
CA THR A 84 -28.61 -4.62 -9.63
C THR A 84 -27.61 -5.77 -9.58
N ARG A 85 -27.39 -6.48 -10.70
CA ARG A 85 -26.46 -7.64 -10.76
C ARG A 85 -25.00 -7.19 -10.72
N TRP A 86 -24.69 -6.01 -11.25
CA TRP A 86 -23.34 -5.45 -11.23
C TRP A 86 -22.88 -5.07 -9.81
N ALA A 87 -23.76 -4.52 -8.98
CA ALA A 87 -23.43 -4.26 -7.57
C ALA A 87 -22.99 -5.54 -6.85
N LEU A 88 -23.70 -6.63 -7.07
CA LEU A 88 -23.42 -7.92 -6.45
C LEU A 88 -22.13 -8.54 -6.97
N PHE A 89 -21.90 -8.44 -8.28
CA PHE A 89 -20.64 -8.86 -8.88
C PHE A 89 -19.46 -8.16 -8.20
N PHE A 90 -19.49 -6.83 -8.07
CA PHE A 90 -18.40 -6.10 -7.41
C PHE A 90 -18.31 -6.40 -5.91
N LEU A 91 -19.43 -6.52 -5.20
CA LEU A 91 -19.43 -6.86 -3.78
C LEU A 91 -18.85 -8.25 -3.52
N VAL A 92 -19.21 -9.26 -4.32
CA VAL A 92 -18.65 -10.62 -4.22
C VAL A 92 -17.15 -10.59 -4.51
N LEU A 93 -16.72 -9.91 -5.57
CA LEU A 93 -15.30 -9.77 -5.87
C LEU A 93 -14.54 -9.08 -4.73
N LEU A 94 -15.10 -8.01 -4.13
CA LEU A 94 -14.52 -7.33 -2.98
C LEU A 94 -14.39 -8.27 -1.77
N CYS A 95 -15.40 -9.10 -1.50
CA CYS A 95 -15.35 -10.06 -0.42
C CYS A 95 -14.28 -11.14 -0.65
N VAL A 96 -14.26 -11.75 -1.84
CA VAL A 96 -13.31 -12.82 -2.19
C VAL A 96 -11.88 -12.28 -2.20
N SER A 97 -11.66 -11.14 -2.83
CA SER A 97 -10.34 -10.50 -2.85
C SER A 97 -9.92 -10.01 -1.46
N GLY A 98 -10.83 -9.46 -0.64
CA GLY A 98 -10.53 -9.05 0.73
C GLY A 98 -10.08 -10.24 1.62
N VAL A 99 -10.77 -11.38 1.52
CA VAL A 99 -10.34 -12.61 2.21
C VAL A 99 -8.99 -13.08 1.69
N ALA A 100 -8.76 -13.07 0.38
CA ALA A 100 -7.48 -13.45 -0.21
C ALA A 100 -6.33 -12.51 0.19
N LEU A 101 -6.59 -11.23 0.45
CA LEU A 101 -5.62 -10.29 1.01
C LEU A 101 -5.29 -10.63 2.47
N PHE A 102 -6.33 -10.97 3.25
CA PHE A 102 -6.20 -11.26 4.68
C PHE A 102 -5.46 -12.58 4.97
N ILE A 103 -5.84 -13.68 4.32
CA ILE A 103 -5.27 -15.02 4.58
C ILE A 103 -4.50 -15.64 3.42
N GLY A 104 -4.49 -15.02 2.24
CA GLY A 104 -3.87 -15.61 1.06
C GLY A 104 -2.33 -15.61 1.13
N PRO A 105 -1.67 -16.57 0.47
CA PRO A 105 -0.22 -16.56 0.30
C PRO A 105 0.24 -15.32 -0.49
N SER A 106 1.50 -14.91 -0.32
CA SER A 106 2.05 -13.68 -0.94
C SER A 106 1.81 -13.58 -2.45
N TRP A 107 1.96 -14.68 -3.19
CA TRP A 107 1.73 -14.68 -4.64
C TRP A 107 0.25 -14.42 -5.03
N THR A 108 -0.73 -14.80 -4.20
CA THR A 108 -2.15 -14.47 -4.47
C THR A 108 -2.53 -13.07 -3.98
N ARG A 109 -1.86 -12.55 -2.93
CA ARG A 109 -2.13 -11.20 -2.42
C ARG A 109 -1.96 -10.14 -3.51
N SER A 110 -0.95 -10.28 -4.37
CA SER A 110 -0.78 -9.34 -5.48
C SER A 110 -1.99 -9.30 -6.43
N ILE A 111 -2.52 -10.47 -6.82
CA ILE A 111 -3.72 -10.56 -7.67
C ILE A 111 -4.94 -10.03 -6.92
N ALA A 112 -5.10 -10.43 -5.66
CA ALA A 112 -6.20 -10.02 -4.83
C ALA A 112 -6.22 -8.50 -4.62
N THR A 113 -5.09 -7.81 -4.45
CA THR A 113 -5.04 -6.34 -4.38
C THR A 113 -5.60 -5.69 -5.65
N VAL A 114 -5.22 -6.20 -6.83
CA VAL A 114 -5.66 -5.64 -8.11
C VAL A 114 -7.17 -5.85 -8.27
N VAL A 115 -7.63 -7.07 -8.01
CA VAL A 115 -9.06 -7.41 -8.06
C VAL A 115 -9.85 -6.58 -7.05
N HIS A 116 -9.34 -6.39 -5.84
CA HIS A 116 -9.99 -5.60 -4.79
C HIS A 116 -10.11 -4.13 -5.19
N GLY A 117 -8.99 -3.52 -5.62
CA GLY A 117 -8.96 -2.13 -6.07
C GLY A 117 -9.85 -1.87 -7.29
N ALA A 118 -9.78 -2.74 -8.30
CA ALA A 118 -10.61 -2.63 -9.50
C ALA A 118 -12.12 -2.82 -9.18
N SER A 119 -12.45 -3.77 -8.30
CA SER A 119 -13.83 -4.00 -7.88
C SER A 119 -14.36 -2.86 -7.00
N ALA A 120 -13.52 -2.25 -6.16
CA ALA A 120 -13.86 -1.06 -5.40
C ALA A 120 -14.18 0.11 -6.33
N ALA A 121 -13.33 0.36 -7.34
CA ALA A 121 -13.60 1.39 -8.35
C ALA A 121 -14.89 1.12 -9.13
N GLY A 122 -15.10 -0.12 -9.58
CA GLY A 122 -16.32 -0.54 -10.26
C GLY A 122 -17.57 -0.33 -9.41
N LEU A 123 -17.51 -0.70 -8.12
CA LEU A 123 -18.61 -0.48 -7.17
C LEU A 123 -18.89 1.02 -6.97
N VAL A 124 -17.87 1.87 -6.86
CA VAL A 124 -18.09 3.30 -6.70
C VAL A 124 -18.70 3.92 -7.95
N ILE A 125 -18.21 3.58 -9.15
CA ILE A 125 -18.81 4.04 -10.43
C ILE A 125 -20.28 3.62 -10.48
N TRP A 126 -20.58 2.38 -10.06
CA TRP A 126 -21.94 1.89 -9.97
C TRP A 126 -22.78 2.69 -8.98
N VAL A 127 -22.27 2.96 -7.77
CA VAL A 127 -22.96 3.77 -6.74
C VAL A 127 -23.23 5.18 -7.26
N LEU A 128 -22.25 5.84 -7.88
CA LEU A 128 -22.43 7.17 -8.47
C LEU A 128 -23.49 7.16 -9.56
N THR A 129 -23.47 6.14 -10.43
CA THR A 129 -24.49 5.98 -11.48
C THR A 129 -25.87 5.78 -10.86
N HIS A 130 -25.98 4.93 -9.82
CA HIS A 130 -27.23 4.69 -9.09
C HIS A 130 -27.79 5.97 -8.47
N LEU A 131 -26.91 6.77 -7.87
CA LEU A 131 -27.23 8.06 -7.29
C LEU A 131 -27.71 9.08 -8.33
N LEU A 132 -27.10 9.10 -9.52
CA LEU A 132 -27.46 10.00 -10.60
C LEU A 132 -28.77 9.62 -11.31
N THR A 133 -29.04 8.32 -11.49
CA THR A 133 -30.24 7.83 -12.17
C THR A 133 -31.47 7.78 -11.26
N HIS A 134 -31.29 7.68 -9.94
CA HIS A 134 -32.36 7.71 -8.94
C HIS A 134 -32.46 9.04 -8.19
N ARG A 135 -32.15 10.16 -8.85
CA ARG A 135 -32.38 11.50 -8.29
C ARG A 135 -33.83 11.63 -7.82
N PRO A 136 -34.08 12.11 -6.59
CA PRO A 136 -35.43 12.30 -6.11
C PRO A 136 -36.16 13.35 -6.98
N THR A 137 -37.43 13.08 -7.29
CA THR A 137 -38.36 14.04 -7.90
C THR A 137 -38.24 15.44 -7.28
N PRO A 138 -38.35 16.52 -8.07
CA PRO A 138 -38.16 17.89 -7.60
C PRO A 138 -39.03 18.20 -6.38
N LEU A 139 -38.42 18.89 -5.43
CA LEU A 139 -38.94 19.17 -4.09
C LEU A 139 -40.19 20.05 -4.14
N SER A 140 -41.38 19.45 -4.26
CA SER A 140 -42.63 20.14 -3.99
C SER A 140 -42.88 20.22 -2.47
N ARG A 141 -42.58 21.38 -1.89
CA ARG A 141 -42.80 21.87 -0.50
C ARG A 141 -41.88 21.32 0.61
N ALA A 142 -41.40 22.26 1.44
CA ALA A 142 -40.56 22.03 2.61
C ALA A 142 -41.29 21.18 3.66
N THR A 143 -40.85 19.93 3.84
CA THR A 143 -41.32 19.04 4.90
C THR A 143 -40.11 18.46 5.64
N PRO A 144 -40.21 18.03 6.91
CA PRO A 144 -39.07 17.47 7.65
C PRO A 144 -38.39 16.27 6.95
N SER A 145 -39.15 15.54 6.12
CA SER A 145 -38.64 14.44 5.29
C SER A 145 -37.79 14.91 4.11
N SER A 146 -37.92 16.15 3.64
CA SER A 146 -37.01 16.72 2.63
C SER A 146 -35.67 17.10 3.24
N ARG A 147 -35.65 17.65 4.47
CA ARG A 147 -34.42 17.96 5.21
C ARG A 147 -33.59 16.70 5.51
N ARG A 148 -34.22 15.63 6.00
CA ARG A 148 -33.53 14.34 6.19
C ARG A 148 -32.99 13.79 4.86
N ARG A 149 -33.77 13.84 3.78
CA ARG A 149 -33.30 13.37 2.47
C ARG A 149 -32.15 14.21 1.91
N ALA A 150 -32.18 15.53 2.07
CA ALA A 150 -31.07 16.41 1.67
C ALA A 150 -29.79 16.09 2.46
N LEU A 151 -29.88 15.91 3.78
CA LEU A 151 -28.77 15.46 4.62
C LEU A 151 -28.20 14.11 4.16
N HIS A 152 -29.06 13.18 3.75
CA HIS A 152 -28.61 11.88 3.25
C HIS A 152 -27.81 12.00 1.94
N TRP A 153 -28.20 12.91 1.05
CA TRP A 153 -27.46 13.16 -0.20
C TRP A 153 -26.13 13.87 0.05
N ILE A 154 -26.09 14.80 0.99
CA ILE A 154 -24.84 15.44 1.43
C ILE A 154 -23.90 14.40 2.02
N LEU A 155 -24.39 13.53 2.91
CA LEU A 155 -23.60 12.43 3.48
C LEU A 155 -23.10 11.46 2.41
N ALA A 156 -23.93 11.10 1.43
CA ALA A 156 -23.53 10.24 0.32
C ALA A 156 -22.45 10.88 -0.55
N THR A 157 -22.55 12.19 -0.83
CA THR A 157 -21.56 12.94 -1.61
C THR A 157 -20.24 13.10 -0.85
N VAL A 158 -20.31 13.38 0.45
CA VAL A 158 -19.12 13.45 1.32
C VAL A 158 -18.44 12.08 1.41
N ALA A 159 -19.20 10.99 1.48
CA ALA A 159 -18.65 9.64 1.51
C ALA A 159 -18.00 9.21 0.18
N THR A 160 -18.39 9.80 -0.95
CA THR A 160 -17.80 9.51 -2.27
C THR A 160 -16.73 10.52 -2.71
N ALA A 161 -16.59 11.67 -2.06
CA ALA A 161 -15.54 12.65 -2.40
C ALA A 161 -14.10 12.09 -2.29
N PRO A 162 -13.74 11.26 -1.28
CA PRO A 162 -12.44 10.60 -1.21
C PRO A 162 -12.13 9.75 -2.44
N PHE A 163 -13.14 9.22 -3.14
CA PHE A 163 -12.95 8.43 -4.36
C PHE A 163 -12.38 9.27 -5.50
N VAL A 164 -12.95 10.44 -5.79
CA VAL A 164 -12.47 11.30 -6.88
C VAL A 164 -11.03 11.72 -6.63
N ILE A 165 -10.69 11.97 -5.37
CA ILE A 165 -9.34 12.35 -4.94
C ILE A 165 -8.37 11.16 -5.01
N ALA A 166 -8.82 9.95 -4.70
CA ALA A 166 -8.00 8.74 -4.69
C ALA A 166 -7.89 8.05 -6.05
N LEU A 167 -8.79 8.35 -7.00
CA LEU A 167 -8.85 7.71 -8.30
C LEU A 167 -7.53 7.79 -9.08
N PRO A 168 -6.81 8.93 -9.14
CA PRO A 168 -5.51 8.99 -9.80
C PRO A 168 -4.48 8.05 -9.15
N ASN A 169 -4.44 7.97 -7.81
CA ASN A 169 -3.52 7.09 -7.09
C ASN A 169 -3.88 5.62 -7.28
N LEU A 170 -5.17 5.29 -7.29
CA LEU A 170 -5.64 3.94 -7.59
C LEU A 170 -5.30 3.55 -9.03
N LEU A 171 -5.55 4.44 -10.00
CA LEU A 171 -5.18 4.24 -11.39
C LEU A 171 -3.67 4.12 -11.54
N MET A 172 -2.86 4.87 -10.78
CA MET A 172 -1.40 4.74 -10.77
C MET A 172 -0.92 3.44 -10.14
N MET A 173 -1.61 2.93 -9.11
CA MET A 173 -1.32 1.62 -8.53
C MET A 173 -1.66 0.49 -9.51
N LEU A 174 -2.82 0.57 -10.15
CA LEU A 174 -3.26 -0.39 -11.17
C LEU A 174 -2.37 -0.29 -12.41
N SER A 175 -2.00 0.92 -12.85
CA SER A 175 -1.15 1.14 -14.02
C SER A 175 0.31 0.82 -13.73
N GLY A 176 0.82 1.07 -12.53
CA GLY A 176 2.15 0.63 -12.11
C GLY A 176 2.29 -0.88 -12.21
N ARG A 177 1.27 -1.63 -11.82
CA ARG A 177 1.26 -3.11 -11.95
C ARG A 177 1.06 -3.60 -13.38
N ILE A 178 0.22 -2.93 -14.19
CA ILE A 178 -0.11 -3.37 -15.55
C ILE A 178 0.91 -2.87 -16.60
N PHE A 179 1.40 -1.63 -16.47
CA PHE A 179 2.28 -0.97 -17.44
C PHE A 179 3.77 -0.94 -17.02
N GLN A 180 4.13 -0.99 -15.73
CA GLN A 180 5.54 -1.18 -15.36
C GLN A 180 5.99 -2.65 -15.34
N GLN A 181 5.06 -3.60 -15.55
CA GLN A 181 5.38 -5.01 -15.78
C GLN A 181 6.23 -5.29 -17.05
N GLY A 182 6.55 -4.28 -17.85
CA GLY A 182 7.27 -4.43 -19.13
C GLY A 182 8.66 -3.81 -19.22
N ARG A 183 9.21 -3.23 -18.15
CA ARG A 183 10.60 -2.72 -18.13
C ARG A 183 11.40 -3.27 -16.95
N THR A 184 11.36 -4.58 -16.78
CA THR A 184 12.37 -5.33 -16.02
C THR A 184 13.70 -5.22 -16.77
N GLN A 185 14.38 -4.07 -16.68
CA GLN A 185 15.70 -3.84 -17.26
C GLN A 185 16.75 -4.73 -16.57
N GLY A 186 16.67 -6.05 -16.76
CA GLY A 186 17.54 -7.05 -16.16
C GLY A 186 17.18 -7.48 -14.74
N ALA A 187 16.05 -7.05 -14.16
CA ALA A 187 15.64 -7.50 -12.83
C ALA A 187 15.49 -9.04 -12.78
N LEU A 188 15.95 -9.65 -11.68
CA LEU A 188 15.80 -11.08 -11.45
C LEU A 188 14.32 -11.54 -11.45
N PRO A 189 14.04 -12.80 -11.82
CA PRO A 189 12.68 -13.34 -11.83
C PRO A 189 11.93 -13.10 -10.51
N GLY A 190 10.66 -12.72 -10.62
CA GLY A 190 9.78 -12.46 -9.47
C GLY A 190 9.89 -11.07 -8.85
N PHE A 191 10.97 -10.32 -9.11
CA PHE A 191 11.07 -8.93 -8.64
C PHE A 191 10.18 -8.00 -9.46
N VAL A 192 9.46 -7.12 -8.76
CA VAL A 192 8.73 -5.99 -9.36
C VAL A 192 9.43 -4.69 -8.96
N PRO A 193 10.24 -4.07 -9.85
CA PRO A 193 10.98 -2.87 -9.51
C PRO A 193 10.02 -1.68 -9.33
N TYR A 194 10.10 -1.01 -8.17
CA TYR A 194 9.46 0.28 -7.94
C TYR A 194 10.50 1.39 -7.98
N THR A 195 10.12 2.57 -8.45
CA THR A 195 10.94 3.78 -8.46
C THR A 195 10.09 4.96 -7.98
N VAL A 196 10.73 5.94 -7.34
CA VAL A 196 10.07 7.18 -6.89
C VAL A 196 10.27 8.34 -7.86
N ILE A 197 11.01 8.09 -8.95
CA ILE A 197 11.24 9.00 -10.07
C ILE A 197 10.91 8.30 -11.41
N ASP A 198 10.89 9.05 -12.50
CA ASP A 198 10.76 8.47 -13.84
C ASP A 198 12.09 7.85 -14.29
N GLY A 199 12.13 6.51 -14.41
CA GLY A 199 13.29 5.76 -14.87
C GLY A 199 14.25 5.33 -13.77
N TYR A 200 15.50 5.03 -14.16
CA TYR A 200 16.56 4.56 -13.27
C TYR A 200 17.86 5.35 -13.51
N PRO A 201 18.52 5.84 -12.44
CA PRO A 201 19.85 6.42 -12.55
C PRO A 201 20.82 5.46 -13.25
N GLN A 202 21.68 6.00 -14.12
CA GLN A 202 22.70 5.22 -14.81
C GLN A 202 24.06 5.49 -14.17
N PHE A 203 24.65 4.42 -13.64
CA PHE A 203 25.96 4.47 -13.00
C PHE A 203 26.97 3.63 -13.76
N THR A 204 28.22 4.05 -13.69
CA THR A 204 29.38 3.25 -14.09
C THR A 204 30.31 3.12 -12.87
N PRO A 205 31.21 2.13 -12.81
CA PRO A 205 32.20 2.05 -11.76
C PRO A 205 33.03 3.33 -11.60
N GLN A 206 33.24 4.08 -12.68
CA GLN A 206 34.01 5.32 -12.70
C GLN A 206 33.23 6.50 -12.12
N THR A 207 31.92 6.58 -12.39
CA THR A 207 31.07 7.73 -12.01
C THR A 207 30.43 7.58 -10.63
N TRP A 208 30.22 6.35 -10.16
CA TRP A 208 29.56 6.12 -8.87
C TRP A 208 30.54 6.20 -7.69
N ARG A 209 30.08 6.80 -6.59
CA ARG A 209 30.77 6.82 -5.29
C ARG A 209 29.78 6.66 -4.16
N LEU A 210 30.24 6.08 -3.06
CA LEU A 210 29.56 6.12 -1.76
C LEU A 210 30.24 7.15 -0.86
N TRP A 211 29.53 8.22 -0.50
CA TRP A 211 29.95 9.21 0.49
C TRP A 211 29.52 8.78 1.88
N VAL A 212 30.44 8.77 2.84
CA VAL A 212 30.15 8.46 4.25
C VAL A 212 30.53 9.66 5.09
N ASP A 213 29.51 10.31 5.66
CA ASP A 213 29.68 11.43 6.58
C ASP A 213 29.84 10.93 8.01
N SER A 214 30.93 10.22 8.27
CA SER A 214 31.39 9.96 9.64
C SER A 214 32.21 11.16 10.15
N PRO A 215 32.70 11.15 11.41
CA PRO A 215 33.59 12.21 11.90
C PRO A 215 34.75 12.54 10.96
N VAL A 216 35.18 11.56 10.14
CA VAL A 216 36.06 11.77 8.99
C VAL A 216 35.30 11.43 7.72
N LYS A 217 35.05 12.42 6.86
CA LYS A 217 34.39 12.18 5.56
C LYS A 217 35.21 11.21 4.72
N ARG A 218 34.58 10.11 4.29
CA ARG A 218 35.20 9.11 3.42
C ARG A 218 34.38 8.93 2.15
N THR A 219 35.06 8.53 1.07
CA THR A 219 34.41 8.14 -0.18
C THR A 219 34.92 6.79 -0.61
N TYR A 220 34.00 5.92 -1.05
CA TYR A 220 34.34 4.59 -1.54
C TYR A 220 33.93 4.44 -3.00
N ARG A 221 34.79 3.78 -3.77
CA ARG A 221 34.47 3.21 -5.08
C ARG A 221 33.86 1.82 -4.90
N LEU A 222 33.22 1.31 -5.96
CA LEU A 222 32.61 -0.02 -5.91
C LEU A 222 33.65 -1.13 -5.71
N ASP A 223 34.79 -1.04 -6.39
CA ASP A 223 35.87 -2.01 -6.26
C ASP A 223 36.44 -2.01 -4.84
N GLU A 224 36.61 -0.85 -4.20
CA GLU A 224 37.09 -0.77 -2.82
C GLU A 224 36.13 -1.48 -1.84
N LEU A 225 34.82 -1.35 -2.05
CA LEU A 225 33.82 -2.08 -1.27
C LEU A 225 33.90 -3.59 -1.53
N GLN A 226 34.09 -4.01 -2.78
CA GLN A 226 34.21 -5.43 -3.14
C GLN A 226 35.47 -6.11 -2.58
N HIS A 227 36.50 -5.34 -2.20
CA HIS A 227 37.69 -5.86 -1.52
C HIS A 227 37.52 -5.99 0.01
N MET A 228 36.42 -5.49 0.58
CA MET A 228 36.10 -5.72 2.00
C MET A 228 35.63 -7.18 2.22
N PRO A 229 35.69 -7.69 3.46
CA PRO A 229 35.22 -9.05 3.76
C PRO A 229 33.78 -9.28 3.25
N PRO A 230 33.58 -10.15 2.25
CA PRO A 230 32.27 -10.31 1.63
C PRO A 230 31.33 -11.06 2.56
N THR A 231 30.06 -10.71 2.50
CA THR A 231 28.97 -11.39 3.18
C THR A 231 27.97 -11.90 2.14
N SER A 232 27.73 -13.21 2.16
CA SER A 232 26.74 -13.84 1.30
C SER A 232 25.61 -14.46 2.14
N ARG A 233 24.36 -14.17 1.79
CA ARG A 233 23.19 -14.67 2.53
C ARG A 233 22.06 -15.04 1.58
N ARG A 234 21.32 -16.08 1.92
CA ARG A 234 20.05 -16.41 1.28
C ARG A 234 18.91 -15.82 2.10
N LEU A 235 18.07 -15.00 1.49
CA LEU A 235 16.99 -14.28 2.18
C LEU A 235 15.73 -14.17 1.35
N ASN A 236 14.61 -13.90 2.02
CA ASN A 236 13.35 -13.56 1.36
C ASN A 236 13.24 -12.04 1.24
N PHE A 237 12.69 -11.59 0.12
CA PHE A 237 12.38 -10.19 -0.13
C PHE A 237 10.86 -10.03 -0.19
N GLU A 238 10.29 -9.25 0.73
CA GLU A 238 8.84 -9.00 0.75
C GLU A 238 8.55 -7.54 0.42
N CYS A 239 7.66 -7.31 -0.53
CA CYS A 239 7.17 -5.98 -0.82
C CYS A 239 5.88 -5.71 -0.05
N VAL A 240 5.78 -4.49 0.44
CA VAL A 240 4.56 -3.94 1.04
C VAL A 240 3.35 -4.03 0.11
N THR A 241 3.57 -4.17 -1.20
CA THR A 241 2.51 -4.36 -2.21
C THR A 241 2.06 -5.81 -2.40
N GLY A 242 2.51 -6.71 -1.55
CA GLY A 242 2.00 -8.08 -1.44
C GLY A 242 2.77 -9.15 -2.20
N TRP A 243 3.66 -8.80 -3.14
CA TRP A 243 4.54 -9.80 -3.79
C TRP A 243 5.79 -10.04 -2.95
N ALA A 244 6.37 -11.24 -3.10
CA ALA A 244 7.61 -11.62 -2.44
C ALA A 244 8.46 -12.49 -3.38
N VAL A 245 9.77 -12.48 -3.17
CA VAL A 245 10.72 -13.38 -3.82
C VAL A 245 11.46 -14.13 -2.72
N ASN A 246 11.35 -15.47 -2.73
CA ASN A 246 11.93 -16.31 -1.71
C ASN A 246 13.32 -16.80 -2.11
N GLY A 247 14.21 -16.94 -1.12
CA GLY A 247 15.49 -17.61 -1.31
C GLY A 247 16.47 -16.91 -2.27
N VAL A 248 16.39 -15.58 -2.37
CA VAL A 248 17.33 -14.77 -3.16
C VAL A 248 18.71 -14.87 -2.52
N GLN A 249 19.71 -15.28 -3.29
CA GLN A 249 21.09 -15.22 -2.84
C GLN A 249 21.59 -13.79 -3.03
N VAL A 250 22.11 -13.17 -1.99
CA VAL A 250 22.69 -11.82 -2.06
C VAL A 250 24.16 -11.86 -1.68
N GLU A 251 24.93 -10.95 -2.27
CA GLU A 251 26.34 -10.75 -1.98
C GLU A 251 26.65 -9.26 -1.81
N GLY A 252 27.40 -8.96 -0.76
CA GLY A 252 27.60 -7.60 -0.29
C GLY A 252 28.55 -7.53 0.89
N ILE A 253 28.35 -6.51 1.72
CA ILE A 253 29.08 -6.30 2.98
C ILE A 253 28.05 -6.23 4.12
N ASP A 254 28.37 -6.79 5.27
CA ASP A 254 27.59 -6.56 6.49
C ASP A 254 27.61 -5.08 6.86
N LEU A 255 26.42 -4.47 7.00
CA LEU A 255 26.31 -3.05 7.27
C LEU A 255 26.93 -2.69 8.62
N LEU A 256 26.70 -3.48 9.67
CA LEU A 256 27.18 -3.16 11.02
C LEU A 256 28.71 -3.11 11.03
N HIS A 257 29.36 -4.14 10.49
CA HIS A 257 30.82 -4.17 10.38
C HIS A 257 31.36 -3.00 9.53
N PHE A 258 30.68 -2.64 8.44
CA PHE A 258 31.05 -1.48 7.63
C PHE A 258 30.97 -0.19 8.44
N LEU A 259 29.88 0.03 9.17
CA LEU A 259 29.67 1.23 10.00
C LEU A 259 30.70 1.34 11.14
N GLU A 260 31.03 0.24 11.78
CA GLU A 260 32.10 0.18 12.79
C GLU A 260 33.47 0.57 12.18
N SER A 261 33.78 0.07 10.97
CA SER A 261 35.04 0.37 10.27
C SER A 261 35.22 1.86 9.90
N VAL A 262 34.11 2.60 9.79
CA VAL A 262 34.10 4.05 9.52
C VAL A 262 33.96 4.90 10.79
N GLY A 263 33.94 4.26 11.96
CA GLY A 263 33.91 4.93 13.27
C GLY A 263 32.52 5.39 13.70
N TRP A 264 31.46 4.64 13.35
CA TRP A 264 30.12 4.92 13.85
C TRP A 264 30.05 4.75 15.37
N GLN A 265 29.44 5.72 16.05
CA GLN A 265 29.26 5.76 17.51
C GLN A 265 27.75 5.80 17.81
N PRO A 266 27.09 4.64 17.96
CA PRO A 266 25.64 4.55 18.12
C PRO A 266 25.14 5.21 19.42
N GLU A 267 25.99 5.37 20.43
CA GLU A 267 25.64 6.04 21.69
C GLU A 267 25.38 7.54 21.49
N HIS A 268 26.00 8.15 20.47
CA HIS A 268 25.85 9.57 20.15
C HIS A 268 24.96 9.80 18.92
N THR A 269 25.02 8.88 17.96
CA THR A 269 24.29 8.97 16.70
C THR A 269 23.59 7.64 16.40
N PRO A 270 22.52 7.29 17.14
CA PRO A 270 21.86 6.00 17.01
C PRO A 270 21.09 5.83 15.70
N TRP A 271 21.00 6.84 14.85
CA TRP A 271 20.30 6.78 13.57
C TRP A 271 21.27 6.88 12.40
N VAL A 272 21.10 5.98 11.43
CA VAL A 272 21.88 5.95 10.19
C VAL A 272 20.96 6.31 9.03
N LEU A 273 21.33 7.36 8.31
CA LEU A 273 20.58 7.94 7.20
C LEU A 273 21.20 7.49 5.88
N PHE A 274 20.36 7.09 4.94
CA PHE A 274 20.73 6.60 3.62
C PHE A 274 20.10 7.48 2.56
N PHE A 275 20.89 7.84 1.54
CA PHE A 275 20.42 8.68 0.44
C PHE A 275 20.66 7.97 -0.89
N SER A 276 19.63 8.01 -1.73
CA SER A 276 19.66 7.45 -3.07
C SER A 276 20.23 8.42 -4.09
N GLY A 277 20.90 7.86 -5.09
CA GLY A 277 21.42 8.57 -6.25
C GLY A 277 20.33 9.02 -7.24
N ASP A 278 19.06 8.67 -6.99
CA ASP A 278 17.92 9.27 -7.67
C ASP A 278 17.61 10.71 -7.19
N GLY A 279 18.24 11.15 -6.09
CA GLY A 279 18.09 12.49 -5.53
C GLY A 279 16.80 12.72 -4.73
N VAL A 280 15.96 11.69 -4.56
CA VAL A 280 14.63 11.80 -3.95
C VAL A 280 14.43 10.79 -2.82
N TYR A 281 14.82 9.53 -3.03
CA TYR A 281 14.61 8.47 -2.06
C TYR A 281 15.63 8.55 -0.92
N THR A 282 15.13 8.66 0.30
CA THR A 282 15.91 8.58 1.54
C THR A 282 15.35 7.49 2.44
N GLU A 283 16.21 6.96 3.31
CA GLU A 283 15.84 5.98 4.31
C GLU A 283 16.61 6.21 5.62
N SER A 284 16.08 5.71 6.73
CA SER A 284 16.70 5.76 8.05
C SER A 284 16.50 4.45 8.80
N LEU A 285 17.56 4.00 9.47
CA LEU A 285 17.53 2.86 10.39
C LEU A 285 18.08 3.25 11.75
N SER A 286 17.45 2.76 12.82
CA SER A 286 17.99 2.87 14.17
C SER A 286 19.10 1.85 14.42
N ALA A 287 19.92 2.09 15.44
CA ALA A 287 20.95 1.15 15.87
C ALA A 287 20.34 -0.21 16.26
N GLU A 288 19.20 -0.18 16.97
CA GLU A 288 18.44 -1.39 17.32
C GLU A 288 18.04 -2.19 16.06
N GLN A 289 17.53 -1.52 15.03
CA GLN A 289 17.18 -2.18 13.77
C GLN A 289 18.41 -2.76 13.06
N ILE A 290 19.54 -2.06 13.06
CA ILE A 290 20.78 -2.54 12.44
C ILE A 290 21.29 -3.79 13.17
N HIS A 291 21.30 -3.80 14.50
CA HIS A 291 21.69 -4.97 15.29
C HIS A 291 20.74 -6.15 15.11
N GLN A 292 19.43 -5.90 15.12
CA GLN A 292 18.41 -6.94 15.06
C GLN A 292 18.30 -7.59 13.67
N TYR A 293 18.27 -6.77 12.61
CA TYR A 293 17.97 -7.24 11.25
C TYR A 293 19.21 -7.49 10.40
N GLN A 294 20.39 -7.09 10.89
CA GLN A 294 21.70 -7.27 10.25
C GLN A 294 21.67 -6.90 8.75
N PRO A 295 21.40 -5.64 8.40
CA PRO A 295 21.30 -5.22 7.01
C PRO A 295 22.60 -5.43 6.22
N LEU A 296 22.50 -5.43 4.90
CA LEU A 296 23.65 -5.55 4.00
C LEU A 296 23.73 -4.38 3.02
N LEU A 297 24.97 -4.00 2.68
CA LEU A 297 25.28 -3.22 1.49
C LEU A 297 25.52 -4.19 0.32
N VAL A 298 24.51 -4.38 -0.52
CA VAL A 298 24.48 -5.42 -1.56
C VAL A 298 24.91 -4.85 -2.90
N TYR A 299 25.80 -5.56 -3.59
CA TYR A 299 26.26 -5.25 -4.96
C TYR A 299 25.98 -6.37 -5.98
N ALA A 300 25.57 -7.56 -5.53
CA ALA A 300 25.18 -8.67 -6.41
C ALA A 300 24.01 -9.50 -5.82
N MET A 301 23.21 -10.08 -6.73
CA MET A 301 22.10 -10.97 -6.40
C MET A 301 22.09 -12.15 -7.38
N ASP A 302 21.85 -13.37 -6.88
CA ASP A 302 21.85 -14.63 -7.63
C ASP A 302 23.07 -14.80 -8.56
N GLY A 303 24.25 -14.43 -8.04
CA GLY A 303 25.52 -14.55 -8.75
C GLY A 303 25.75 -13.54 -9.87
N GLN A 304 24.87 -12.54 -10.01
CA GLN A 304 24.99 -11.48 -11.01
C GLN A 304 25.10 -10.10 -10.34
N PRO A 305 25.85 -9.16 -10.94
CA PRO A 305 25.76 -7.75 -10.54
C PRO A 305 24.32 -7.28 -10.57
N LEU A 306 23.96 -6.36 -9.67
CA LEU A 306 22.62 -5.79 -9.66
C LEU A 306 22.27 -5.21 -11.03
N ALA A 307 21.02 -5.38 -11.45
CA ALA A 307 20.46 -4.61 -12.54
C ALA A 307 20.24 -3.14 -12.12
N ALA A 308 20.22 -2.21 -13.08
CA ALA A 308 19.87 -0.80 -12.82
C ALA A 308 18.52 -0.69 -12.08
N SER A 309 17.53 -1.47 -12.49
CA SER A 309 16.21 -1.53 -11.85
C SER A 309 16.24 -2.05 -10.40
N GLN A 310 17.25 -2.86 -10.05
CA GLN A 310 17.44 -3.44 -8.71
C GLN A 310 18.38 -2.63 -7.81
N GLY A 311 18.92 -1.52 -8.30
CA GLY A 311 19.74 -0.59 -7.51
C GLY A 311 21.23 -0.64 -7.79
N TYR A 312 21.65 -1.10 -8.99
CA TYR A 312 23.06 -1.02 -9.40
C TYR A 312 23.64 0.39 -9.17
N PRO A 313 24.87 0.52 -8.63
CA PRO A 313 25.80 -0.56 -8.32
C PRO A 313 25.70 -1.09 -6.89
N LEU A 314 25.08 -0.32 -5.99
CA LEU A 314 25.00 -0.65 -4.57
C LEU A 314 23.61 -0.31 -4.04
N ARG A 315 23.06 -1.20 -3.22
CA ARG A 315 21.80 -0.96 -2.50
C ARG A 315 21.94 -1.31 -1.03
N LEU A 316 21.10 -0.69 -0.21
CA LEU A 316 20.77 -1.21 1.11
C LEU A 316 19.77 -2.36 0.96
N LEU A 317 19.96 -3.40 1.77
CA LEU A 317 19.02 -4.49 1.91
C LEU A 317 18.81 -4.81 3.38
N VAL A 318 17.55 -4.78 3.81
CA VAL A 318 17.17 -4.95 5.22
C VAL A 318 16.28 -6.19 5.35
N PRO A 319 16.83 -7.34 5.77
CA PRO A 319 16.05 -8.56 6.01
C PRO A 319 14.94 -8.33 7.03
N GLY A 320 13.83 -9.06 6.94
CA GLY A 320 12.73 -9.02 7.93
C GLY A 320 11.88 -7.75 7.94
N MET A 321 12.21 -6.75 7.12
CA MET A 321 11.42 -5.55 6.88
C MET A 321 10.91 -5.53 5.43
N TYR A 322 9.87 -4.73 5.18
CA TYR A 322 9.36 -4.55 3.83
C TYR A 322 10.36 -3.83 2.91
N GLY A 323 10.32 -4.17 1.63
CA GLY A 323 11.29 -3.73 0.63
C GLY A 323 11.45 -2.22 0.46
N TYR A 324 10.52 -1.40 0.96
CA TYR A 324 10.67 0.06 0.97
C TYR A 324 11.66 0.57 2.02
N LYS A 325 12.16 -0.27 2.94
CA LYS A 325 13.32 0.03 3.79
C LYS A 325 14.65 -0.33 3.13
N SER A 326 14.62 -1.06 2.01
CA SER A 326 15.81 -1.54 1.31
C SER A 326 16.16 -0.58 0.17
N LEU A 327 16.74 0.58 0.51
CA LEU A 327 17.03 1.68 -0.41
C LEU A 327 17.90 1.25 -1.60
N LYS A 328 17.53 1.72 -2.80
CA LYS A 328 18.26 1.45 -4.06
C LYS A 328 19.17 2.63 -4.43
N TRP A 329 20.21 2.35 -5.22
CA TRP A 329 21.15 3.35 -5.73
C TRP A 329 21.82 4.12 -4.60
N LEU A 330 22.28 3.43 -3.57
CA LEU A 330 22.87 4.08 -2.40
C LEU A 330 24.08 4.92 -2.82
N VAL A 331 24.09 6.20 -2.46
CA VAL A 331 25.22 7.10 -2.73
C VAL A 331 25.74 7.75 -1.47
N ARG A 332 24.95 7.90 -0.40
CA ARG A 332 25.44 8.56 0.83
C ARG A 332 24.90 7.91 2.09
N ILE A 333 25.76 7.81 3.09
CA ILE A 333 25.45 7.42 4.47
C ILE A 333 25.81 8.59 5.38
N ALA A 334 24.92 8.95 6.30
CA ALA A 334 25.17 9.94 7.34
C ALA A 334 24.63 9.44 8.69
N PHE A 335 25.04 10.09 9.78
CA PHE A 335 24.66 9.72 11.14
C PHE A 335 23.90 10.85 11.83
N SER A 336 22.93 10.51 12.67
CA SER A 336 22.06 11.48 13.33
C SER A 336 21.80 11.10 14.80
N PRO A 337 21.77 12.09 15.72
CA PRO A 337 21.35 11.87 17.11
C PRO A 337 19.83 11.64 17.23
N HIS A 338 19.07 12.03 16.21
CA HIS A 338 17.61 11.99 16.20
C HIS A 338 17.10 11.20 15.01
N ASP A 339 15.92 10.63 15.20
CA ASP A 339 15.16 9.98 14.15
C ASP A 339 14.86 10.96 13.01
N GLN A 340 14.95 10.47 11.78
CA GLN A 340 14.54 11.18 10.58
C GLN A 340 13.75 10.22 9.70
N LEU A 341 12.52 10.59 9.40
CA LEU A 341 11.66 9.78 8.54
C LEU A 341 12.23 9.70 7.12
N GLY A 342 12.30 8.48 6.59
CA GLY A 342 12.59 8.22 5.18
C GLY A 342 11.46 8.67 4.24
N TYR A 343 11.67 8.48 2.94
CA TYR A 343 10.76 8.93 1.89
C TYR A 343 9.34 8.37 2.05
N TRP A 344 9.21 7.08 2.39
CA TRP A 344 7.93 6.38 2.46
C TRP A 344 7.22 6.63 3.79
N GLU A 345 7.96 6.76 4.88
CA GLU A 345 7.47 7.10 6.20
C GLU A 345 6.84 8.49 6.21
N GLN A 346 7.48 9.45 5.54
CA GLN A 346 6.92 10.78 5.28
C GLN A 346 5.63 10.76 4.44
N ARG A 347 5.24 9.60 3.90
CA ARG A 347 4.01 9.35 3.13
C ARG A 347 3.05 8.39 3.84
N GLY A 348 3.27 8.18 5.14
CA GLY A 348 2.38 7.41 6.02
C GLY A 348 2.55 5.91 5.94
N TYR A 349 3.71 5.42 5.47
CA TYR A 349 4.09 4.01 5.64
C TYR A 349 4.64 3.79 7.06
N PRO A 350 4.46 2.60 7.66
CA PRO A 350 5.00 2.32 8.99
C PRO A 350 6.52 2.49 9.04
N GLN A 351 7.02 3.22 10.02
CA GLN A 351 8.45 3.45 10.15
C GLN A 351 9.27 2.18 10.36
N ASN A 352 8.74 1.28 11.17
CA ASN A 352 9.40 0.03 11.52
C ASN A 352 9.24 -1.06 10.47
N ALA A 353 8.23 -0.99 9.61
CA ALA A 353 8.09 -1.83 8.42
C ALA A 353 8.30 -3.36 8.58
N TYR A 354 8.17 -3.93 9.79
CA TYR A 354 8.36 -5.36 10.03
C TYR A 354 7.38 -6.19 9.19
N TRP A 355 7.76 -7.38 8.75
CA TRP A 355 6.81 -8.29 8.11
C TRP A 355 5.58 -8.51 9.02
N GLY A 356 4.39 -8.37 8.46
CA GLY A 356 3.14 -8.42 9.23
C GLY A 356 2.79 -7.15 10.02
N SER A 357 3.70 -6.19 10.23
CA SER A 357 3.35 -4.88 10.82
C SER A 357 2.50 -4.01 9.88
N TYR A 358 2.55 -4.34 8.59
CA TYR A 358 1.71 -3.76 7.55
C TYR A 358 1.06 -4.91 6.80
N HIS A 359 -0.23 -5.13 7.01
CA HIS A 359 -1.00 -6.11 6.22
C HIS A 359 -1.52 -5.54 4.89
N GLY A 360 -1.05 -4.36 4.46
CA GLY A 360 -1.43 -3.84 3.15
C GLY A 360 -1.05 -4.84 2.05
N PHE A 361 -1.91 -5.05 1.06
CA PHE A 361 -3.05 -4.25 0.63
C PHE A 361 -4.35 -5.01 0.81
#